data_AF-A0A923WE98-F1
#
_entry.id   AF-A0A923WE98-F1
#
_cell.length_a   1.000
_cell.length_b   1.000
_cell.length_c   1.000
_cell.angle_alpha   90.00
_cell.angle_beta   90.00
_cell.angle_gamma   90.00
#
_symmetry.space_group_name_H-M   'P 1'
#
loop_
_entity.id
_entity.type
_entity.pdbx_description
1 polymer ?
#
loop_
_entity_poly.entity_id
_entity_poly.type
_entity_poly.pdbx_seq_one_letter_code
_entity_poly.pdbx_strand_id
1 'polypeptide(L)' 'MKNYKKYYIIPALPEEVYLALTVPTTILLWSGEEAVMSVEPGSEFSMWDGSIEGKNLEFVEGKKIVQQWYFGEQE' A
#
# COMPACT_ATOMS: atom_id res chain seq x y z
N MET A 1 -5.68 15.83 13.95
CA MET A 1 -4.70 16.02 12.85
C MET A 1 -5.37 16.68 11.65
N LYS A 2 -4.63 17.45 10.85
CA LYS A 2 -5.13 17.97 9.57
C LYS A 2 -5.16 16.83 8.56
N ASN A 3 -6.24 16.72 7.80
CA ASN A 3 -6.30 15.78 6.68
C ASN A 3 -5.37 16.27 5.56
N TYR A 4 -4.46 15.41 5.11
CA TYR A 4 -3.61 15.66 3.96
C TYR A 4 -4.12 14.86 2.76
N LYS A 5 -4.31 15.52 1.62
CA LYS A 5 -4.82 14.88 0.39
C LYS A 5 -3.95 15.28 -0.80
N LYS A 6 -3.61 14.31 -1.63
CA LYS A 6 -2.87 14.50 -2.88
C LYS A 6 -3.56 13.73 -4.00
N TYR A 7 -3.46 14.30 -5.21
CA TYR A 7 -4.05 13.76 -6.42
C TYR A 7 -2.99 13.77 -7.51
N TYR A 8 -2.85 12.65 -8.21
CA TYR A 8 -1.90 12.45 -9.29
C TYR A 8 -2.63 11.82 -10.47
N ILE A 9 -2.21 12.17 -11.69
CA ILE A 9 -2.64 11.48 -12.91
C ILE A 9 -1.51 10.53 -13.30
N ILE A 10 -1.81 9.24 -13.28
CA ILE A 10 -0.89 8.18 -13.71
C ILE A 10 -1.36 7.73 -15.09
N PRO A 11 -0.50 7.73 -16.13
CA PRO A 11 -0.87 7.28 -17.48
C PRO A 11 -0.89 5.74 -17.56
N ALA A 12 -1.72 5.11 -16.74
CA ALA A 12 -1.90 3.65 -16.65
C ALA A 12 -3.37 3.32 -16.31
N LEU A 13 -3.78 2.07 -16.50
CA LEU A 13 -5.12 1.63 -16.15
C LEU A 13 -5.27 1.54 -14.62
N PRO A 14 -6.47 1.81 -14.04
CA PRO A 14 -6.69 1.69 -12.60
C PRO A 14 -6.33 0.32 -12.02
N GLU A 15 -6.58 -0.75 -12.77
CA GLU A 15 -6.23 -2.11 -12.40
C GLU A 15 -4.71 -2.32 -12.31
N GLU A 16 -3.94 -1.76 -13.23
CA GLU A 16 -2.48 -1.83 -13.20
C GLU A 16 -1.91 -1.09 -11.98
N VAL A 17 -2.45 0.09 -11.67
CA VAL A 17 -2.05 0.86 -10.49
C VAL A 17 -2.43 0.12 -9.21
N TYR A 18 -3.60 -0.50 -9.19
CA TYR A 18 -4.04 -1.31 -8.05
C TYR A 18 -3.09 -2.50 -7.82
N LEU A 19 -2.84 -3.30 -8.86
CA LEU A 19 -1.94 -4.45 -8.78
C LEU A 19 -0.52 -4.03 -8.36
N ALA A 20 -0.01 -2.92 -8.90
CA ALA A 20 1.30 -2.37 -8.52
C ALA A 20 1.43 -2.10 -7.01
N LEU A 21 0.32 -1.79 -6.33
CA LEU A 21 0.29 -1.48 -4.90
C LEU A 21 -0.15 -2.66 -4.01
N THR A 22 -0.66 -3.76 -4.58
CA THR A 22 -1.19 -4.89 -3.80
C THR A 22 -0.47 -6.22 -4.04
N VAL A 23 0.30 -6.35 -5.11
CA VAL A 23 1.02 -7.60 -5.43
C VAL A 23 2.47 -7.51 -4.94
N PRO A 24 2.93 -8.41 -4.06
CA PRO A 24 4.30 -8.37 -3.52
C PRO A 24 5.40 -8.29 -4.58
N THR A 25 5.27 -9.07 -5.66
CA THR A 25 6.27 -9.10 -6.73
C THR A 25 6.31 -7.80 -7.54
N THR A 26 5.19 -7.13 -7.75
CA THR A 26 5.20 -5.82 -8.42
C THR A 26 5.73 -4.73 -7.50
N ILE A 27 5.43 -4.82 -6.20
CA ILE A 27 5.99 -3.91 -5.19
C ILE A 27 7.52 -4.03 -5.18
N LEU A 28 8.06 -5.25 -5.16
CA LEU A 28 9.50 -5.49 -5.27
C LEU A 28 10.10 -4.81 -6.51
N LEU A 29 9.45 -4.91 -7.67
CA LEU A 29 9.97 -4.35 -8.91
C LEU A 29 10.14 -2.82 -8.88
N TRP A 30 9.22 -2.08 -8.25
CA TRP A 30 9.31 -0.61 -8.21
C TRP A 30 9.96 -0.06 -6.93
N SER A 31 9.92 -0.81 -5.82
CA SER A 31 10.56 -0.41 -4.56
C SER A 31 12.02 -0.83 -4.47
N GLY A 32 12.42 -1.89 -5.17
CA GLY A 32 13.75 -2.49 -5.09
C GLY A 32 13.95 -3.47 -3.93
N GLU A 33 12.96 -3.61 -3.03
CA GLU A 33 13.06 -4.40 -1.80
C GLU A 33 11.87 -5.36 -1.66
N GLU A 34 12.06 -6.47 -0.94
CA GLU A 34 10.96 -7.40 -0.69
C GLU A 34 9.83 -6.74 0.11
N ALA A 35 8.60 -7.15 -0.18
CA ALA A 35 7.41 -6.65 0.47
C ALA A 35 6.47 -7.80 0.87
N VAL A 36 5.80 -7.63 2.00
CA VAL A 36 4.71 -8.48 2.46
C VAL A 36 3.40 -7.74 2.21
N MET A 37 2.50 -8.34 1.43
CA MET A 37 1.21 -7.73 1.09
C MET A 37 0.14 -8.80 0.84
N SER A 38 -1.09 -8.49 1.22
CA SER A 38 -2.29 -9.28 0.94
C SER A 38 -3.49 -8.35 0.69
N VAL A 39 -4.46 -8.81 -0.11
CA VAL A 39 -5.74 -8.11 -0.34
C VAL A 39 -6.84 -8.55 0.63
N GLU A 40 -6.49 -9.36 1.65
CA GLU A 40 -7.42 -9.77 2.68
C GLU A 40 -7.58 -8.67 3.75
N PRO A 41 -8.80 -8.15 3.99
CA PRO A 41 -9.03 -7.21 5.07
C PRO A 41 -8.62 -7.79 6.42
N GLY A 42 -7.88 -7.01 7.19
CA GLY A 42 -7.32 -7.40 8.48
C GLY A 42 -5.92 -8.00 8.43
N SER A 43 -5.36 -8.25 7.24
CA SER A 43 -3.95 -8.66 7.08
C SER A 43 -2.98 -7.51 7.38
N GLU A 44 -1.77 -7.88 7.80
CA GLU A 44 -0.65 -6.95 7.95
C GLU A 44 0.12 -6.82 6.62
N PHE A 45 0.77 -5.68 6.41
CA PHE A 45 1.70 -5.45 5.32
C PHE A 45 3.01 -4.84 5.82
N SER A 46 4.08 -5.08 5.08
CA SER A 46 5.41 -4.55 5.35
C SER A 46 6.12 -4.26 4.03
N MET A 47 6.81 -3.12 3.94
CA MET A 47 7.49 -2.64 2.74
C MET A 47 8.83 -1.99 3.12
N TRP A 48 9.80 -2.04 2.20
CA TRP A 48 11.17 -1.52 2.41
C TRP A 48 11.82 -2.10 3.68
N ASP A 49 11.88 -3.43 3.76
CA ASP A 49 12.49 -4.19 4.86
C ASP A 49 11.99 -3.76 6.26
N GLY A 50 10.67 -3.64 6.41
CA GLY A 50 10.05 -3.25 7.68
C GLY A 50 10.13 -1.76 8.02
N SER A 51 10.66 -0.91 7.13
CA SER A 51 10.66 0.54 7.36
C SER A 51 9.26 1.15 7.34
N ILE A 52 8.34 0.51 6.60
CA ILE A 52 6.93 0.87 6.54
C ILE A 52 6.11 -0.37 6.80
N GLU A 53 5.24 -0.30 7.80
CA GLU A 53 4.38 -1.40 8.21
C GLU A 53 2.97 -0.88 8.49
N GLY A 54 2.00 -1.79 8.47
CA GLY A 54 0.62 -1.42 8.74
C GLY A 54 -0.37 -2.55 8.51
N LYS A 55 -1.65 -2.20 8.61
CA LYS A 55 -2.78 -3.11 8.44
C LYS A 55 -3.66 -2.72 7.27
N ASN A 56 -4.03 -3.71 6.47
CA ASN A 56 -5.02 -3.56 5.41
C ASN A 56 -6.43 -3.57 6.01
N LEU A 57 -7.23 -2.53 5.74
CA LEU A 57 -8.56 -2.37 6.32
C LEU A 57 -9.68 -2.73 5.34
N GLU A 58 -9.56 -2.33 4.08
CA GLU A 58 -10.61 -2.50 3.07
C GLU A 58 -10.01 -2.47 1.66
N PHE A 59 -10.54 -3.31 0.77
CA PHE A 59 -10.21 -3.30 -0.65
C PHE A 59 -11.48 -3.27 -1.51
N VAL A 60 -11.42 -2.51 -2.60
CA VAL A 60 -12.30 -2.65 -3.76
C VAL A 60 -11.39 -2.86 -4.95
N GLU A 61 -11.40 -4.06 -5.50
CA GLU A 61 -10.51 -4.48 -6.58
C GLU A 61 -10.48 -3.47 -7.74
N GLY A 62 -9.27 -3.08 -8.15
CA GLY A 62 -9.04 -2.12 -9.23
C GLY A 62 -9.45 -0.67 -8.93
N LYS A 63 -9.85 -0.34 -7.69
CA LYS A 63 -10.48 0.96 -7.37
C LYS A 63 -10.04 1.62 -6.08
N LYS A 64 -9.94 0.86 -4.98
CA LYS A 64 -9.76 1.44 -3.63
C LYS A 64 -8.93 0.52 -2.74
N ILE A 65 -8.00 1.12 -2.02
CA ILE A 65 -7.20 0.51 -0.96
C ILE A 65 -7.35 1.40 0.26
N VAL A 66 -7.66 0.82 1.42
CA VAL A 66 -7.67 1.51 2.71
C VAL A 66 -6.72 0.79 3.65
N GLN A 67 -5.73 1.53 4.15
CA GLN A 67 -4.69 1.00 5.02
C GLN A 67 -4.56 1.89 6.25
N GLN A 68 -4.26 1.25 7.38
CA GLN A 68 -3.71 1.92 8.55
C GLN A 68 -2.20 1.74 8.52
N TRP A 69 -1.46 2.83 8.60
CA TRP A 69 0.00 2.83 8.61
C TRP A 69 0.49 2.97 10.05
N TYR A 70 1.41 2.11 10.45
CA TYR A 70 2.08 2.20 11.75
C TYR A 70 3.19 3.23 11.64
N PHE A 71 2.98 4.35 12.30
CA PHE A 71 4.05 5.26 12.64
C PHE A 71 4.49 4.86 14.05
N GLY A 72 5.80 4.71 14.28
CA GLY A 72 6.35 4.38 15.61
C GLY A 72 5.95 5.39 16.69
N GLU A 73 6.55 5.30 17.87
CA GLU A 73 6.35 6.34 18.90
C GLU A 73 6.74 7.71 18.33
N GLN A 74 5.73 8.55 18.07
CA GLN A 74 5.95 9.98 17.92
C GLN A 74 6.28 10.49 19.33
N GLU A 75 7.55 10.77 19.59
CA GLU A 75 7.92 11.63 20.72
C GLU A 75 7.21 12.99 20.65
#